data_AF-A0A450X708-F1
#
_entry.id   AF-A0A450X708-F1
#
_cell.length_a   1.000
_cell.length_b   1.000
_cell.length_c   1.000
_cell.angle_alpha   90.00
_cell.angle_beta   90.00
_cell.angle_gamma   90.00
#
_symmetry.space_group_name_H-M   'P 1'
#
loop_
_entity.id
_entity.type
_entity.pdbx_description
1 polymer ?
#
loop_
_entity_poly.entity_id
_entity_poly.type
_entity_poly.pdbx_seq_one_letter_code
_entity_poly.pdbx_strand_id
1 'polypeptide(L)'
;MTEMTKTECIVLLGDLLVQIDTQRGSLAPGTPRRIKLDEYRNLLDAKQLELADLMFDESTTAYKTATDELKKINGQISSTIKDINKVAETFAALTSLVTAIDGLFLLATGIG
;
A
#
# COMPACT_ATOMS: atom_id res chain seq x y z
N MET A 1 18.42 -11.51 -2.26
CA MET A 1 17.06 -11.14 -1.80
C MET A 1 16.11 -11.67 -2.85
N THR A 2 15.16 -12.52 -2.49
CA THR A 2 14.18 -13.07 -3.43
C THR A 2 13.21 -11.96 -3.82
N GLU A 3 13.13 -11.70 -5.12
CA GLU A 3 12.27 -10.67 -5.72
C GLU A 3 10.80 -10.99 -5.43
N MET A 4 10.00 -9.95 -5.18
CA MET A 4 8.58 -10.10 -4.87
C MET A 4 7.77 -10.21 -6.16
N THR A 5 7.12 -11.34 -6.38
CA THR A 5 6.21 -11.58 -7.51
C THR A 5 4.98 -10.67 -7.46
N LYS A 6 4.27 -10.50 -8.59
CA LYS A 6 3.02 -9.72 -8.65
C LYS A 6 1.99 -10.26 -7.66
N THR A 7 1.93 -11.58 -7.53
CA THR A 7 1.02 -12.25 -6.59
C THR A 7 1.35 -11.87 -5.14
N GLU A 8 2.62 -11.87 -4.75
CA GLU A 8 3.04 -11.46 -3.41
C GLU A 8 2.74 -9.97 -3.15
N CYS A 9 2.87 -9.11 -4.15
CA CYS A 9 2.49 -7.70 -4.04
C CYS A 9 0.97 -7.52 -3.81
N ILE A 10 0.14 -8.26 -4.55
CA ILE A 10 -1.33 -8.22 -4.39
C ILE A 10 -1.74 -8.72 -3.00
N VAL A 11 -1.14 -9.82 -2.53
CA VAL A 11 -1.40 -10.36 -1.19
C VAL A 11 -1.02 -9.35 -0.11
N LEU A 12 0.14 -8.72 -0.25
CA LEU A 12 0.62 -7.69 0.68
C LEU A 12 -0.34 -6.50 0.77
N LEU A 13 -0.90 -6.04 -0.35
CA LEU A 13 -1.92 -4.98 -0.35
C LEU A 13 -3.23 -5.45 0.31
N GLY A 14 -3.63 -6.70 0.10
CA GLY A 14 -4.79 -7.30 0.75
C GLY A 14 -4.66 -7.33 2.27
N ASP A 15 -3.49 -7.74 2.77
CA ASP A 15 -3.21 -7.76 4.22
C ASP A 15 -3.25 -6.35 4.82
N LEU A 16 -2.79 -5.34 4.08
CA LEU A 16 -2.85 -3.94 4.50
C LEU A 16 -4.27 -3.40 4.55
N LEU A 17 -5.12 -3.74 3.57
CA LEU A 17 -6.54 -3.38 3.58
C LEU A 17 -7.24 -3.94 4.81
N VAL A 18 -7.00 -5.22 5.15
CA VAL A 18 -7.55 -5.86 6.36
C VAL A 18 -7.11 -5.13 7.63
N GLN A 19 -5.85 -4.73 7.70
CA GLN A 19 -5.32 -3.98 8.84
C GLN A 19 -5.97 -2.60 8.98
N ILE A 20 -6.14 -1.88 7.86
CA ILE A 20 -6.84 -0.59 7.83
C ILE A 20 -8.30 -0.76 8.25
N ASP A 21 -9.01 -1.77 7.74
CA ASP A 21 -10.41 -2.04 8.09
C ASP A 21 -10.59 -2.35 9.58
N THR A 22 -9.65 -3.10 10.16
CA THR A 22 -9.61 -3.36 11.60
C THR A 22 -9.48 -2.06 12.40
N GLN A 23 -8.58 -1.15 11.99
CA GLN A 23 -8.44 0.16 12.65
C GLN A 23 -9.67 1.05 12.46
N ARG A 24 -10.24 1.08 11.26
CA ARG A 24 -11.46 1.85 10.97
C ARG A 24 -12.63 1.42 11.84
N GLY A 25 -12.79 0.11 12.07
CA GLY A 25 -13.81 -0.47 12.93
C GLY A 25 -13.71 -0.02 14.39
N SER A 26 -12.50 0.31 14.86
CA SER A 26 -12.27 0.80 16.23
C SER A 26 -12.53 2.30 16.42
N LEU A 27 -12.82 3.05 15.35
CA LEU A 27 -12.99 4.51 15.38
C LEU A 27 -14.44 4.93 15.12
N ALA A 28 -14.88 5.95 15.85
CA ALA A 28 -16.19 6.54 15.63
C ALA A 28 -16.32 7.13 14.20
N PRO A 29 -17.49 6.96 13.54
CA PRO A 29 -17.78 7.57 12.26
C PRO A 29 -17.50 9.08 12.25
N GLY A 30 -16.99 9.60 11.14
CA GLY A 30 -16.76 11.04 10.96
C GLY A 30 -15.59 11.64 11.75
N THR A 31 -14.87 10.84 12.55
CA THR A 31 -13.62 11.33 13.14
C THR A 31 -12.59 11.60 12.03
N PRO A 32 -11.79 12.69 12.12
CA PRO A 32 -10.78 13.01 11.11
C PRO A 32 -9.83 11.85 10.83
N ARG A 33 -9.55 11.03 11.84
CA ARG A 33 -8.73 9.82 11.74
C ARG A 33 -9.39 8.73 10.89
N ARG A 34 -10.70 8.50 11.08
CA ARG A 34 -11.44 7.52 10.28
C ARG A 34 -11.56 7.97 8.83
N ILE A 35 -11.82 9.26 8.58
CA ILE A 35 -11.88 9.83 7.23
C ILE A 35 -10.57 9.58 6.47
N LYS A 36 -9.43 9.87 7.09
CA LYS A 36 -8.12 9.57 6.46
C LYS A 36 -7.91 8.08 6.20
N LEU A 37 -8.29 7.21 7.13
CA LEU A 37 -8.20 5.77 6.91
C LEU A 37 -9.15 5.29 5.79
N ASP A 38 -10.33 5.90 5.66
CA ASP A 38 -11.26 5.64 4.55
C ASP A 38 -10.62 6.03 3.20
N GLU A 39 -9.95 7.20 3.14
CA GLU A 39 -9.21 7.66 1.96
C GLU A 39 -8.10 6.68 1.57
N TYR A 40 -7.26 6.27 2.51
CA TYR A 40 -6.18 5.32 2.24
C TYR A 40 -6.70 3.94 1.84
N ARG A 41 -7.77 3.46 2.48
CA ARG A 41 -8.42 2.20 2.10
C ARG A 41 -8.85 2.24 0.65
N ASN A 42 -9.58 3.28 0.23
CA ASN A 42 -10.09 3.39 -1.13
C ASN A 42 -8.95 3.48 -2.16
N LEU A 43 -7.89 4.20 -1.81
CA LEU A 43 -6.77 4.39 -2.70
C LEU A 43 -5.92 3.12 -2.85
N LEU A 44 -5.78 2.33 -1.79
CA LEU A 44 -5.11 1.02 -1.86
C LEU A 44 -5.96 -0.04 -2.56
N ASP A 45 -7.28 0.00 -2.40
CA ASP A 45 -8.22 -0.90 -3.08
C ASP A 45 -8.18 -0.68 -4.61
N ALA A 46 -8.22 0.58 -5.05
CA ALA A 46 -8.07 0.95 -6.46
C ALA A 46 -6.72 0.46 -7.03
N LYS A 47 -5.64 0.66 -6.30
CA LYS A 47 -4.30 0.21 -6.68
C LYS A 47 -4.15 -1.31 -6.73
N GLN A 48 -4.77 -2.04 -5.81
CA GLN A 48 -4.78 -3.50 -5.84
C GLN A 48 -5.53 -4.02 -7.07
N LEU A 49 -6.65 -3.38 -7.43
CA LEU A 49 -7.42 -3.71 -8.63
C LEU A 49 -6.59 -3.44 -9.90
N GLU A 50 -5.99 -2.26 -10.01
CA GLU A 50 -5.13 -1.90 -11.15
C GLU A 50 -3.91 -2.84 -11.26
N LEU A 51 -3.32 -3.26 -10.13
CA LEU A 51 -2.23 -4.24 -10.10
C LEU A 51 -2.69 -5.60 -10.61
N ALA A 52 -3.88 -6.04 -10.20
CA ALA A 52 -4.47 -7.28 -10.67
C ALA A 52 -4.70 -7.28 -12.19
N ASP A 53 -5.16 -6.15 -12.73
CA ASP A 53 -5.51 -5.99 -14.14
C ASP A 53 -4.30 -5.80 -15.08
N LEU A 54 -3.20 -5.20 -14.61
CA LEU A 54 -2.02 -4.94 -15.46
C LEU A 54 -1.08 -6.14 -15.60
N MET A 55 -0.57 -6.36 -16.81
CA MET A 55 0.55 -7.27 -17.07
C MET A 55 1.87 -6.54 -16.79
N PHE A 56 2.53 -6.88 -15.68
CA PHE A 56 3.85 -6.33 -15.34
C PHE A 56 4.97 -7.29 -15.78
N ASP A 57 6.06 -6.75 -16.31
CA ASP A 57 7.31 -7.49 -16.44
C ASP A 57 8.06 -7.44 -15.10
N GLU A 58 7.94 -8.53 -14.34
CA GLU A 58 8.56 -8.70 -13.02
C GLU A 58 10.10 -8.67 -13.08
N SER A 59 10.70 -8.83 -14.26
CA SER A 59 12.16 -8.84 -14.43
C SER A 59 12.78 -7.44 -14.46
N THR A 60 11.97 -6.39 -14.61
CA THR A 60 12.45 -5.01 -14.72
C THR A 60 13.00 -4.48 -13.39
N THR A 61 14.12 -3.76 -13.43
CA THR A 61 14.69 -3.09 -12.25
C THR A 61 13.68 -2.15 -11.59
N ALA A 62 12.81 -1.54 -12.40
CA ALA A 62 11.81 -0.60 -11.96
C ALA A 62 10.71 -1.28 -11.11
N TYR A 63 10.25 -2.46 -11.54
CA TYR A 63 9.35 -3.30 -10.75
C TYR A 63 9.99 -3.76 -9.43
N LYS A 64 11.27 -4.12 -9.46
CA LYS A 64 12.03 -4.55 -8.27
C LYS A 64 12.19 -3.43 -7.24
N THR A 65 12.58 -2.24 -7.68
CA THR A 65 12.75 -1.08 -6.80
C THR A 65 11.45 -0.73 -6.09
N ALA A 66 10.34 -0.70 -6.84
CA ALA A 66 9.06 -0.32 -6.25
C ALA A 66 8.46 -1.42 -5.36
N THR A 67 8.67 -2.71 -5.69
CA THR A 67 8.25 -3.81 -4.79
C THR A 67 9.09 -3.87 -3.51
N ASP A 68 10.38 -3.52 -3.55
CA ASP A 68 11.21 -3.38 -2.34
C ASP A 68 10.76 -2.20 -1.46
N GLU A 69 10.39 -1.07 -2.07
CA GLU A 69 9.78 0.06 -1.35
C GLU A 69 8.46 -0.35 -0.70
N LEU A 70 7.58 -1.03 -1.43
CA LEU A 70 6.33 -1.62 -0.93
C LEU A 70 6.57 -2.53 0.29
N LYS A 71 7.59 -3.40 0.24
CA LYS A 71 7.96 -4.30 1.35
C LYS A 71 8.38 -3.52 2.60
N LYS A 72 9.22 -2.50 2.42
CA LYS A 72 9.70 -1.64 3.51
C LYS A 72 8.55 -0.86 4.14
N ILE A 73 7.68 -0.31 3.31
CA ILE A 73 6.55 0.49 3.75
C ILE A 73 5.50 -0.38 4.45
N ASN A 74 5.24 -1.59 3.96
CA ASN A 74 4.38 -2.56 4.66
C ASN A 74 4.93 -2.90 6.06
N GLY A 75 6.25 -3.07 6.19
CA GLY A 75 6.88 -3.26 7.50
C GLY A 75 6.65 -2.07 8.43
N GLN A 76 6.73 -0.84 7.91
CA GLN A 76 6.45 0.38 8.67
C GLN A 76 4.98 0.49 9.06
N ILE A 77 4.05 0.21 8.15
CA ILE A 77 2.60 0.21 8.42
C ILE A 77 2.23 -0.87 9.43
N SER A 78 2.71 -2.11 9.27
CA SER A 78 2.45 -3.20 10.21
C SER A 78 3.01 -2.90 11.62
N SER A 79 4.12 -2.16 11.70
CA SER A 79 4.71 -1.71 12.98
C SER A 79 3.91 -0.57 13.61
N THR A 80 3.42 0.37 12.81
CA THR A 80 2.68 1.55 13.30
C THR A 80 1.20 1.27 13.54
N ILE A 81 0.58 0.34 12.82
CA ILE A 81 -0.81 -0.08 13.03
C ILE A 81 -0.98 -0.79 14.38
N LYS A 82 0.06 -1.48 14.86
CA LYS A 82 0.08 -2.09 16.19
C LYS A 82 0.15 -1.07 17.33
N ASP A 83 0.50 0.18 17.03
CA ASP A 83 0.64 1.24 18.02
C ASP A 83 -0.36 2.38 17.73
N ILE A 84 -1.50 2.36 18.42
CA ILE A 84 -2.61 3.30 18.21
C ILE A 84 -2.21 4.78 18.38
N ASN A 85 -1.07 5.04 19.03
CA ASN A 85 -0.50 6.37 19.23
C ASN A 85 0.39 6.85 18.08
N LYS A 86 0.80 5.97 17.15
CA LYS A 86 1.67 6.28 16.00
C LYS A 86 0.90 6.53 14.71
N VAL A 87 -0.25 7.18 14.85
CA VAL A 87 -1.19 7.46 13.74
C VAL A 87 -0.53 8.29 12.64
N ALA A 88 0.25 9.30 13.02
CA ALA A 88 0.94 10.16 12.07
C ALA A 88 1.98 9.38 11.26
N GLU A 89 2.70 8.45 11.90
CA GLU A 89 3.66 7.56 11.24
C GLU A 89 2.93 6.54 10.34
N THR A 90 1.76 6.06 10.75
CA THR A 90 0.90 5.19 9.92
C THR A 90 0.48 5.93 8.64
N PHE A 91 0.04 7.19 8.76
CA PHE A 91 -0.35 7.99 7.60
C PHE A 91 0.83 8.35 6.69
N ALA A 92 1.99 8.66 7.25
CA ALA A 92 3.19 8.89 6.46
C ALA A 92 3.59 7.63 5.68
N ALA A 93 3.56 6.46 6.33
CA ALA A 93 3.86 5.19 5.68
C ALA A 93 2.83 4.86 4.60
N LEU A 94 1.53 5.06 4.85
CA LEU A 94 0.49 4.89 3.83
C LEU A 94 0.67 5.85 2.64
N THR A 95 1.06 7.11 2.87
CA THR A 95 1.38 8.03 1.77
C THR A 95 2.55 7.52 0.94
N SER A 96 3.64 7.08 1.58
CA SER A 96 4.78 6.51 0.86
C SER A 96 4.38 5.27 0.05
N LEU A 97 3.48 4.44 0.58
CA LEU A 97 3.00 3.23 -0.08
C LEU A 97 2.32 3.57 -1.41
N VAL A 98 1.45 4.56 -1.35
CA VAL A 98 0.67 5.08 -2.47
C VAL A 98 1.59 5.58 -3.57
N THR A 99 2.59 6.39 -3.21
CA THR A 99 3.59 6.91 -4.14
C THR A 99 4.43 5.80 -4.78
N ALA A 100 4.87 4.79 -4.02
CA ALA A 100 5.64 3.67 -4.56
C ALA A 100 4.83 2.89 -5.60
N ILE A 101 3.53 2.71 -5.36
CA ILE A 101 2.63 2.06 -6.31
C ILE A 101 2.35 2.94 -7.53
N ASP A 102 2.20 4.27 -7.38
CA ASP A 102 2.08 5.17 -8.53
C ASP A 102 3.33 5.10 -9.44
N GLY A 103 4.51 4.97 -8.83
CA GLY A 103 5.75 4.73 -9.55
C GLY A 103 5.69 3.46 -10.41
N LEU A 104 5.20 2.35 -9.83
CA LEU A 104 4.97 1.09 -10.57
C LEU A 104 4.06 1.28 -11.79
N PHE A 105 2.96 2.01 -11.63
CA PHE A 105 1.99 2.22 -12.71
C PHE A 105 2.57 3.05 -13.86
N LEU A 106 3.28 4.14 -13.57
CA LEU A 106 3.95 4.95 -14.60
C LEU A 106 4.94 4.10 -15.41
N LEU A 107 5.70 3.26 -14.73
CA LEU A 107 6.68 2.37 -15.36
C LEU A 107 6.04 1.29 -16.24
N ALA A 108 4.91 0.72 -15.84
CA ALA A 108 4.22 -0.33 -16.60
C ALA A 108 3.42 0.19 -17.79
N THR A 109 2.94 1.43 -17.71
CA THR A 109 2.17 2.08 -18.79
C THR A 109 3.06 2.78 -19.82
N GLY A 110 4.37 2.91 -19.55
CA GLY A 110 5.32 3.59 -20.45
C GLY A 110 5.10 5.10 -20.55
N ILE A 111 4.32 5.68 -19.62
CA ILE A 111 4.10 7.12 -19.54
C ILE A 111 5.19 7.69 -18.62
N GLY A 112 6.37 7.93 -19.19
CA GLY A 112 7.53 8.54 -18.53
C GLY A 112 8.23 9.50 -19.46
#